data_AF-A0A7Z0M4M0-F1
#
_entry.id   AF-A0A7Z0M4M0-F1
#
_cell.length_a   1.000
_cell.length_b   1.000
_cell.length_c   1.000
_cell.angle_alpha   90.00
_cell.angle_beta   90.00
_cell.angle_gamma   90.00
#
_symmetry.space_group_name_H-M   'P 1'
#
loop_
_entity.id
_entity.type
_entity.pdbx_description
1 polymer ?
#
loop_
_entity_poly.entity_id
_entity_poly.type
_entity_poly.pdbx_seq_one_letter_code
_entity_poly.pdbx_strand_id
1 'polypeptide(L)'
;MSYIKNPSSIEKRSFQIIQSEIRDQYPDYQFQSEMEESIIKRCIHTTGDFDYLQTLEFHQDAIESILSVFQEKGTILFDSPISLNGINKRVLDKMGVTYVCLVPQGCGLKSGKTRAQQAIDLAKEIAGPKLFAFGESTEGLTYLLENMNAGELDAAAILALPVGFLDVLEVKEAVRQSSLPSIVNAGYKGGATLVVAVLNAILYQAGQVETEDYVRYSTKQNQE
;
A
#
# COMPACT_ATOMS: atom_id res chain seq x y z
N MET A 1 31.60 -17.97 -7.22
CA MET A 1 30.14 -18.09 -6.99
C MET A 1 29.43 -17.80 -8.30
N SER A 2 28.53 -18.67 -8.75
CA SER A 2 27.67 -18.44 -9.92
C SER A 2 26.41 -17.72 -9.44
N TYR A 3 26.05 -16.59 -10.05
CA TYR A 3 24.86 -15.82 -9.69
C TYR A 3 23.86 -15.82 -10.85
N ILE A 4 22.57 -15.94 -10.53
CA ILE A 4 21.50 -15.74 -11.49
C ILE A 4 21.56 -14.29 -11.97
N LYS A 5 21.61 -14.07 -13.29
CA LYS A 5 21.68 -12.72 -13.88
C LYS A 5 20.33 -12.21 -14.36
N ASN A 6 19.37 -13.10 -14.61
CA ASN A 6 18.04 -12.74 -15.08
C ASN A 6 17.18 -12.26 -13.90
N PRO A 7 16.70 -11.01 -13.88
CA PRO A 7 15.97 -10.49 -12.73
C PRO A 7 14.62 -11.19 -12.47
N SER A 8 13.98 -11.79 -13.49
CA SER A 8 12.70 -12.53 -13.34
C SER A 8 12.94 -13.84 -12.62
N SER A 9 14.02 -14.51 -12.98
CA SER A 9 14.45 -15.73 -12.32
C SER A 9 14.86 -15.47 -10.87
N ILE A 10 15.48 -14.33 -10.57
CA ILE A 10 15.82 -13.94 -9.18
C ILE A 10 14.54 -13.73 -8.36
N GLU A 11 13.61 -12.91 -8.86
CA GLU A 11 12.35 -12.62 -8.16
C GLU A 11 11.55 -13.91 -7.95
N LYS A 12 11.34 -14.72 -9.00
CA LYS A 12 10.65 -16.01 -8.89
C LYS A 12 11.30 -16.92 -7.85
N ARG A 13 12.64 -17.02 -7.86
CA ARG A 13 13.36 -17.85 -6.88
C ARG A 13 13.20 -17.32 -5.46
N SER A 14 13.19 -16.01 -5.27
CA SER A 14 12.96 -15.36 -3.97
C SER A 14 11.57 -15.74 -3.42
N PHE A 15 10.52 -15.63 -4.23
CA PHE A 15 9.16 -16.04 -3.83
C PHE A 15 9.02 -17.54 -3.54
N GLN A 16 9.74 -18.41 -4.27
CA GLN A 16 9.79 -19.85 -3.96
C GLN A 16 10.45 -20.12 -2.60
N ILE A 17 11.50 -19.38 -2.25
CA ILE A 17 12.13 -19.46 -0.93
C ILE A 17 11.15 -18.98 0.13
N ILE A 18 10.54 -17.81 -0.03
CA ILE A 18 9.53 -17.27 0.91
C ILE A 18 8.40 -18.27 1.13
N GLN A 19 7.86 -18.88 0.08
CA GLN A 19 6.81 -19.91 0.21
C GLN A 19 7.29 -21.15 0.99
N SER A 20 8.54 -21.56 0.79
CA SER A 20 9.10 -22.70 1.51
C SER A 20 9.27 -22.38 2.99
N GLU A 21 9.81 -21.21 3.32
CA GLU A 21 9.95 -20.74 4.70
C GLU A 21 8.59 -20.59 5.41
N ILE A 22 7.56 -20.10 4.71
CA ILE A 22 6.18 -20.04 5.27
C ILE A 22 5.69 -21.44 5.62
N ARG A 23 5.82 -22.40 4.69
CA ARG A 23 5.38 -23.78 4.91
C ARG A 23 6.12 -24.46 6.06
N ASP A 24 7.41 -24.19 6.20
CA ASP A 24 8.26 -24.87 7.18
C ASP A 24 8.14 -24.24 8.58
N GLN A 25 8.07 -22.91 8.67
CA GLN A 25 8.06 -22.18 9.95
C GLN A 25 6.65 -21.79 10.43
N TYR A 26 5.68 -21.68 9.53
CA TYR A 26 4.31 -21.27 9.81
C TYR A 26 3.30 -22.25 9.18
N PRO A 27 3.36 -23.56 9.51
CA PRO A 27 2.60 -24.61 8.83
C PRO A 27 1.07 -24.47 8.96
N ASP A 28 0.61 -23.79 10.01
CA ASP A 28 -0.82 -23.56 10.26
C ASP A 28 -1.34 -22.25 9.65
N TYR A 29 -0.47 -21.45 9.03
CA TYR A 29 -0.86 -20.18 8.44
C TYR A 29 -1.62 -20.40 7.13
N GLN A 30 -2.78 -19.75 7.01
CA GLN A 30 -3.62 -19.81 5.82
C GLN A 30 -3.93 -18.41 5.33
N PHE A 31 -3.61 -18.16 4.06
CA PHE A 31 -4.04 -16.94 3.36
C PHE A 31 -5.55 -16.99 3.11
N GLN A 32 -6.24 -15.87 3.30
CA GLN A 32 -7.68 -15.80 3.04
C GLN A 32 -8.00 -15.71 1.54
N SER A 33 -7.06 -15.21 0.73
CA SER A 33 -7.23 -15.10 -0.73
C SER A 33 -5.89 -15.10 -1.47
N GLU A 34 -5.92 -15.38 -2.78
CA GLU A 34 -4.73 -15.27 -3.66
C GLU A 34 -4.17 -13.84 -3.71
N MET A 35 -5.03 -12.83 -3.54
CA MET A 35 -4.62 -11.42 -3.53
C MET A 35 -3.91 -11.09 -2.22
N GLU A 36 -4.46 -11.52 -1.09
CA GLU A 36 -3.82 -11.40 0.22
C GLU A 36 -2.45 -12.08 0.23
N GLU A 37 -2.37 -13.31 -0.28
CA GLU A 37 -1.11 -14.04 -0.43
C GLU A 37 -0.06 -13.25 -1.23
N SER A 38 -0.47 -12.71 -2.39
CA SER A 38 0.38 -11.86 -3.23
C SER A 38 0.89 -10.64 -2.49
N ILE A 39 0.02 -9.97 -1.71
CA ILE A 39 0.36 -8.78 -0.93
C ILE A 39 1.36 -9.13 0.16
N ILE A 40 1.04 -10.10 1.02
CA ILE A 40 1.86 -10.46 2.18
C ILE A 40 3.24 -10.95 1.73
N LYS A 41 3.31 -11.83 0.73
CA LYS A 41 4.61 -12.30 0.22
C LYS A 41 5.42 -11.17 -0.40
N ARG A 42 4.79 -10.19 -1.05
CA ARG A 42 5.50 -9.02 -1.60
C ARG A 42 6.03 -8.11 -0.50
N CYS A 43 5.30 -7.97 0.61
CA CYS A 43 5.77 -7.30 1.81
C CYS A 43 7.02 -8.02 2.35
N ILE A 44 6.95 -9.34 2.60
CA ILE A 44 8.08 -10.16 3.06
C ILE A 44 9.27 -10.05 2.09
N HIS A 45 9.03 -10.14 0.78
CA HIS A 45 10.09 -9.99 -0.22
C HIS A 45 10.80 -8.63 -0.15
N THR A 46 10.04 -7.57 0.11
CA THR A 46 10.57 -6.20 0.18
C THR A 46 11.35 -5.95 1.47
N THR A 47 10.95 -6.56 2.58
CA THR A 47 11.48 -6.26 3.91
C THR A 47 12.39 -7.34 4.50
N GLY A 48 12.31 -8.57 3.97
CA GLY A 48 12.93 -9.75 4.58
C GLY A 48 12.28 -10.18 5.91
N ASP A 49 11.05 -9.74 6.18
CA ASP A 49 10.44 -9.81 7.50
C ASP A 49 9.13 -10.62 7.47
N PHE A 50 9.13 -11.79 8.11
CA PHE A 50 7.98 -12.70 8.14
C PHE A 50 6.90 -12.28 9.14
N ASP A 51 7.15 -11.30 10.01
CA ASP A 51 6.14 -10.82 10.96
C ASP A 51 4.91 -10.24 10.25
N TYR A 52 5.03 -9.85 8.98
CA TYR A 52 3.89 -9.39 8.17
C TYR A 52 2.84 -10.47 7.91
N LEU A 53 3.14 -11.76 8.13
CA LEU A 53 2.12 -12.81 8.16
C LEU A 53 1.07 -12.53 9.24
N GLN A 54 1.52 -12.09 10.42
CA GLN A 54 0.64 -11.90 11.59
C GLN A 54 0.23 -10.45 11.80
N THR A 55 1.03 -9.51 11.29
CA THR A 55 0.84 -8.09 11.57
C THR A 55 0.14 -7.32 10.46
N LEU A 56 0.14 -7.79 9.20
CA LEU A 56 -0.57 -7.11 8.12
C LEU A 56 -2.05 -7.52 8.13
N GLU A 57 -2.94 -6.55 8.25
CA GLU A 57 -4.37 -6.76 8.45
C GLU A 57 -5.17 -6.04 7.37
N PHE A 58 -6.29 -6.65 6.97
CA PHE A 58 -7.18 -6.19 5.92
C PHE A 58 -8.60 -6.04 6.51
N HIS A 59 -9.17 -4.84 6.42
CA HIS A 59 -10.44 -4.49 7.07
C HIS A 59 -11.45 -3.91 6.08
N GLN A 60 -12.74 -4.18 6.32
CA GLN A 60 -13.89 -3.64 5.55
C GLN A 60 -13.74 -3.79 4.02
N ASP A 61 -13.39 -5.00 3.55
CA ASP A 61 -13.23 -5.29 2.10
C ASP A 61 -12.23 -4.33 1.40
N ALA A 62 -11.13 -3.99 2.09
CA ALA A 62 -10.12 -3.04 1.62
C ALA A 62 -9.60 -3.33 0.21
N ILE A 63 -9.41 -4.60 -0.13
CA ILE A 63 -8.90 -5.01 -1.43
C ILE A 63 -9.90 -4.63 -2.52
N GLU A 64 -11.18 -4.96 -2.32
CA GLU A 64 -12.27 -4.67 -3.23
C GLU A 64 -12.45 -3.16 -3.41
N SER A 65 -12.41 -2.40 -2.32
CA SER A 65 -12.49 -0.94 -2.37
C SER A 65 -11.32 -0.33 -3.14
N ILE A 66 -10.08 -0.81 -2.94
CA ILE A 66 -8.91 -0.36 -3.70
C ILE A 66 -9.08 -0.67 -5.20
N LEU A 67 -9.57 -1.85 -5.54
CA LEU A 67 -9.83 -2.24 -6.93
C LEU A 67 -10.91 -1.36 -7.57
N SER A 68 -11.96 -0.97 -6.83
CA SER A 68 -12.98 -0.02 -7.30
C SER A 68 -12.36 1.36 -7.60
N VAL A 69 -11.46 1.87 -6.76
CA VAL A 69 -10.71 3.12 -7.07
C VAL A 69 -10.01 3.01 -8.42
N PHE A 70 -9.41 1.86 -8.72
CA PHE A 70 -8.73 1.66 -10.00
C PHE A 70 -9.71 1.58 -11.18
N GLN A 71 -10.82 0.85 -11.03
CA GLN A 71 -11.85 0.70 -12.05
C GLN A 71 -12.54 2.03 -12.39
N GLU A 72 -12.76 2.86 -11.37
CA GLU A 72 -13.40 4.17 -11.49
C GLU A 72 -12.41 5.29 -11.87
N LYS A 73 -11.14 4.95 -12.16
CA LYS A 73 -10.10 5.92 -12.55
C LYS A 73 -9.89 7.01 -11.49
N GLY A 74 -9.99 6.61 -10.22
CA GLY A 74 -9.83 7.47 -9.07
C GLY A 74 -8.40 7.98 -8.88
N THR A 75 -8.15 8.55 -7.71
CA THR A 75 -6.85 9.14 -7.37
C THR A 75 -6.18 8.43 -6.20
N ILE A 76 -4.92 8.05 -6.37
CA ILE A 76 -4.06 7.57 -5.27
C ILE A 76 -3.27 8.75 -4.70
N LEU A 77 -3.39 8.97 -3.40
CA LEU A 77 -2.80 10.09 -2.67
C LEU A 77 -1.72 9.57 -1.73
N PHE A 78 -0.47 9.83 -2.07
CA PHE A 78 0.70 9.35 -1.34
C PHE A 78 1.22 10.38 -0.35
N ASP A 79 1.54 9.96 0.87
CA ASP A 79 2.14 10.85 1.88
C ASP A 79 3.65 11.05 1.72
N SER A 80 4.32 10.35 0.80
CA SER A 80 5.75 10.54 0.57
C SER A 80 6.17 10.36 -0.90
N PRO A 81 7.20 11.09 -1.37
CA PRO A 81 7.76 10.91 -2.70
C PRO A 81 8.35 9.50 -2.92
N ILE A 82 8.78 8.82 -1.86
CA ILE A 82 9.30 7.45 -1.93
C ILE A 82 8.18 6.52 -2.40
N SER A 83 6.99 6.63 -1.78
CA SER A 83 5.83 5.83 -2.16
C SER A 83 5.41 6.09 -3.60
N LEU A 84 5.31 7.36 -3.99
CA LEU A 84 4.95 7.76 -5.35
C LEU A 84 5.96 7.26 -6.39
N ASN A 85 7.26 7.26 -6.09
CA ASN A 85 8.29 6.87 -7.04
C ASN A 85 8.51 5.36 -7.13
N GLY A 86 8.16 4.60 -6.09
CA GLY A 86 8.26 3.15 -6.09
C GLY A 86 7.12 2.43 -6.83
N ILE A 87 6.02 3.12 -7.11
CA ILE A 87 4.86 2.50 -7.76
C ILE A 87 5.07 2.31 -9.27
N ASN A 88 4.49 1.25 -9.84
CA ASN A 88 4.49 1.03 -11.28
C ASN A 88 3.53 1.98 -12.01
N LYS A 89 4.00 3.22 -12.24
CA LYS A 89 3.26 4.29 -12.92
C LYS A 89 2.73 3.88 -14.29
N ARG A 90 3.49 3.07 -15.05
CA ARG A 90 3.07 2.59 -16.38
C ARG A 90 1.77 1.79 -16.33
N VAL A 91 1.58 0.96 -15.30
CA VAL A 91 0.33 0.20 -15.12
C VAL A 91 -0.81 1.13 -14.74
N LEU A 92 -0.58 2.06 -13.81
CA LEU A 92 -1.57 3.07 -13.41
C LEU A 92 -2.01 3.96 -14.59
N ASP A 93 -1.06 4.43 -15.39
CA ASP A 93 -1.32 5.25 -16.58
C ASP A 93 -2.19 4.48 -17.60
N LYS A 94 -1.90 3.19 -17.82
CA LYS A 94 -2.72 2.31 -18.68
C LYS A 94 -4.13 2.11 -18.12
N MET A 95 -4.30 2.09 -16.80
CA MET A 95 -5.61 2.01 -16.14
C MET A 95 -6.34 3.36 -16.09
N GLY A 96 -5.65 4.47 -16.38
CA GLY A 96 -6.20 5.82 -16.27
C GLY A 96 -6.33 6.32 -14.83
N VAL A 97 -5.62 5.70 -13.88
CA VAL A 97 -5.65 6.07 -12.46
C VAL A 97 -4.73 7.25 -12.23
N THR A 98 -5.23 8.28 -11.56
CA THR A 98 -4.42 9.45 -11.20
C THR A 98 -3.64 9.16 -9.92
N TYR A 99 -2.44 9.74 -9.79
CA TYR A 99 -1.64 9.62 -8.58
C TYR A 99 -0.95 10.94 -8.25
N VAL A 100 -0.94 11.31 -6.97
CA VAL A 100 -0.36 12.57 -6.49
C VAL A 100 0.37 12.33 -5.17
N CYS A 101 1.50 12.99 -4.99
CA CYS A 101 2.15 13.09 -3.68
C CYS A 101 1.57 14.28 -2.93
N LEU A 102 1.01 14.00 -1.75
CA LEU A 102 0.43 14.94 -0.81
C LEU A 102 1.47 15.95 -0.31
N VAL A 103 2.71 15.52 -0.04
CA VAL A 103 3.76 16.45 0.40
C VAL A 103 4.10 17.43 -0.73
N PRO A 104 3.79 18.73 -0.57
CA PRO A 104 3.99 19.68 -1.65
C PRO A 104 5.48 19.91 -1.89
N GLN A 105 5.90 19.80 -3.14
CA GLN A 105 7.24 20.24 -3.56
C GLN A 105 7.23 21.77 -3.62
N GLY A 106 7.81 22.43 -2.62
CA GLY A 106 8.10 23.87 -2.67
C GLY A 106 6.98 24.83 -2.22
N CYS A 107 5.91 24.37 -1.57
CA CYS A 107 4.93 25.27 -0.97
C CYS A 107 5.40 25.71 0.42
N GLY A 108 5.53 27.03 0.64
CA GLY A 108 5.71 27.58 1.97
C GLY A 108 4.57 27.13 2.89
N LEU A 109 4.87 26.88 4.17
CA LEU A 109 3.83 26.52 5.13
C LEU A 109 2.81 27.67 5.20
N LYS A 110 1.55 27.44 4.81
CA LYS A 110 0.46 28.34 5.21
C LYS A 110 0.45 28.41 6.74
N SER A 111 0.33 29.62 7.28
CA SER A 111 0.43 29.87 8.74
C SER A 111 -0.46 28.92 9.53
N GLY A 112 0.13 28.16 10.45
CA GLY A 112 -0.58 27.32 11.43
C GLY A 112 -0.94 25.89 11.01
N LYS A 113 -0.67 25.45 9.77
CA LYS A 113 -0.87 24.04 9.35
C LYS A 113 0.43 23.38 8.95
N THR A 114 0.59 22.10 9.26
CA THR A 114 1.74 21.31 8.78
C THR A 114 1.62 20.99 7.30
N ARG A 115 2.69 20.44 6.70
CA ARG A 115 2.66 20.01 5.29
C ARG A 115 1.64 18.90 5.06
N ALA A 116 1.51 17.97 6.01
CA ALA A 116 0.57 16.86 5.91
C ALA A 116 -0.88 17.36 5.93
N GLN A 117 -1.21 18.30 6.83
CA GLN A 117 -2.54 18.89 6.90
C GLN A 117 -2.91 19.68 5.63
N GLN A 118 -1.99 20.50 5.12
CA GLN A 118 -2.21 21.24 3.87
C GLN A 118 -2.43 20.31 2.68
N ALA A 119 -1.80 19.14 2.69
CA ALA A 119 -1.99 18.16 1.65
C ALA A 119 -3.38 17.52 1.68
N ILE A 120 -3.89 17.24 2.88
CA ILE A 120 -5.27 16.77 3.06
C ILE A 120 -6.26 17.84 2.61
N ASP A 121 -6.01 19.13 2.87
CA ASP A 121 -6.85 20.21 2.34
C ASP A 121 -6.88 20.18 0.81
N LEU A 122 -5.75 19.95 0.14
CA LEU A 122 -5.69 19.82 -1.32
C LEU A 122 -6.46 18.59 -1.82
N ALA A 123 -6.46 17.50 -1.05
CA ALA A 123 -7.20 16.29 -1.38
C ALA A 123 -8.73 16.50 -1.38
N LYS A 124 -9.25 17.46 -0.61
CA LYS A 124 -10.69 17.81 -0.60
C LYS A 124 -11.16 18.33 -1.96
N GLU A 125 -10.30 19.04 -2.68
CA GLU A 125 -10.60 19.61 -3.99
C GLU A 125 -10.56 18.58 -5.13
N ILE A 126 -10.06 17.36 -4.85
CA ILE A 126 -9.96 16.29 -5.84
C ILE A 126 -11.31 15.57 -5.94
N ALA A 127 -11.92 15.57 -7.12
CA ALA A 127 -13.16 14.83 -7.36
C ALA A 127 -12.93 13.32 -7.51
N GLY A 128 -13.98 12.53 -7.25
CA GLY A 128 -13.97 11.08 -7.46
C GLY A 128 -13.39 10.27 -6.29
N PRO A 129 -13.31 8.94 -6.46
CA PRO A 129 -12.87 8.03 -5.42
C PRO A 129 -11.37 8.20 -5.13
N LYS A 130 -11.02 8.15 -3.84
CA LYS A 130 -9.68 8.43 -3.33
C LYS A 130 -9.13 7.26 -2.55
N LEU A 131 -7.92 6.83 -2.90
CA LEU A 131 -7.12 5.90 -2.12
C LEU A 131 -5.99 6.67 -1.43
N PHE A 132 -6.02 6.74 -0.11
CA PHE A 132 -4.92 7.33 0.65
C PHE A 132 -3.86 6.29 0.96
N ALA A 133 -2.59 6.64 0.78
CA ALA A 133 -1.47 5.74 0.95
C ALA A 133 -0.42 6.38 1.87
N PHE A 134 -0.49 6.01 3.15
CA PHE A 134 0.35 6.53 4.23
C PHE A 134 1.43 5.54 4.64
N GLY A 135 2.69 5.92 4.43
CA GLY A 135 3.87 5.15 4.84
C GLY A 135 4.70 5.83 5.94
N GLU A 136 4.47 7.11 6.23
CA GLU A 136 5.32 7.92 7.12
C GLU A 136 4.52 8.80 8.07
N SER A 137 3.50 9.52 7.58
CA SER A 137 2.87 10.60 8.33
C SER A 137 1.72 10.12 9.23
N THR A 138 1.98 10.01 10.54
CA THR A 138 0.93 9.78 11.55
C THR A 138 0.00 10.99 11.67
N GLU A 139 0.56 12.19 11.65
CA GLU A 139 -0.20 13.44 11.73
C GLU A 139 -1.19 13.62 10.57
N GLY A 140 -0.76 13.36 9.34
CA GLY A 140 -1.62 13.43 8.16
C GLY A 140 -2.73 12.38 8.18
N LEU A 141 -2.42 11.19 8.72
CA LEU A 141 -3.39 10.12 8.91
C LEU A 141 -4.45 10.50 9.97
N THR A 142 -4.04 11.05 11.12
CA THR A 142 -4.97 11.56 12.14
C THR A 142 -5.86 12.65 11.56
N TYR A 143 -5.28 13.63 10.87
CA TYR A 143 -6.04 14.72 10.27
C TYR A 143 -7.01 14.22 9.20
N LEU A 144 -6.64 13.23 8.39
CA LEU A 144 -7.56 12.59 7.44
C LEU A 144 -8.79 12.02 8.17
N LEU A 145 -8.59 11.24 9.24
CA LEU A 145 -9.69 10.65 10.01
C LEU A 145 -10.60 11.73 10.63
N GLU A 146 -10.03 12.81 11.17
CA GLU A 146 -10.81 13.94 11.70
C GLU A 146 -11.71 14.58 10.63
N ASN A 147 -11.17 14.81 9.43
CA ASN A 147 -11.93 15.41 8.32
C ASN A 147 -13.01 14.49 7.77
N MET A 148 -12.75 13.17 7.77
CA MET A 148 -13.76 12.17 7.43
C MET A 148 -14.90 12.14 8.44
N ASN A 149 -14.58 12.14 9.74
CA ASN A 149 -15.58 12.17 10.81
C ASN A 149 -16.42 13.46 10.78
N ALA A 150 -15.84 14.57 10.33
CA ALA A 150 -16.53 15.83 10.12
C ALA A 150 -17.39 15.88 8.83
N GLY A 151 -17.29 14.88 7.95
CA GLY A 151 -17.97 14.87 6.64
C GLY A 151 -17.39 15.86 5.63
N GLU A 152 -16.14 16.28 5.81
CA GLU A 152 -15.46 17.26 4.95
C GLU A 152 -14.62 16.61 3.85
N LEU A 153 -14.34 15.31 3.97
CA LEU A 153 -13.52 14.56 3.03
C LEU A 153 -13.95 13.10 3.03
N ASP A 154 -14.14 12.52 1.84
CA ASP A 154 -14.40 11.09 1.68
C ASP A 154 -13.18 10.37 1.12
N ALA A 155 -12.89 9.19 1.68
CA ALA A 155 -11.90 8.25 1.21
C ALA A 155 -12.59 6.92 0.87
N ALA A 156 -12.23 6.32 -0.26
CA ALA A 156 -12.74 5.01 -0.66
C ALA A 156 -11.99 3.88 0.06
N ALA A 157 -10.69 4.03 0.26
CA ALA A 157 -9.86 3.12 1.03
C ALA A 157 -8.57 3.81 1.51
N ILE A 158 -7.86 3.15 2.43
CA ILE A 158 -6.59 3.61 2.96
C ILE A 158 -5.55 2.49 3.13
N LEU A 159 -4.30 2.80 2.84
CA LEU A 159 -3.14 2.06 3.33
C LEU A 159 -2.55 2.83 4.50
N ALA A 160 -2.80 2.35 5.72
CA ALA A 160 -2.32 2.95 6.95
C ALA A 160 -1.10 2.19 7.47
N LEU A 161 0.03 2.44 6.83
CA LEU A 161 1.28 1.72 7.08
C LEU A 161 2.41 2.63 7.61
N PRO A 162 2.15 3.60 8.51
CA PRO A 162 3.24 4.44 9.02
C PRO A 162 4.23 3.61 9.84
N VAL A 163 5.52 3.85 9.61
CA VAL A 163 6.60 3.37 10.47
C VAL A 163 7.02 4.45 11.44
N GLY A 164 7.33 4.07 12.68
CA GLY A 164 7.79 5.02 13.69
C GLY A 164 7.42 4.57 15.09
N PHE A 165 7.77 5.39 16.08
CA PHE A 165 7.57 5.09 17.50
C PHE A 165 6.67 6.10 18.21
N LEU A 166 6.43 7.25 17.59
CA LEU A 166 5.59 8.32 18.12
C LEU A 166 4.21 8.25 17.46
N ASP A 167 3.16 8.15 18.27
CA ASP A 167 1.74 8.16 17.89
C ASP A 167 1.29 7.08 16.87
N VAL A 168 2.21 6.22 16.41
CA VAL A 168 1.98 5.20 15.38
C VAL A 168 0.96 4.15 15.82
N LEU A 169 1.06 3.68 17.07
CA LEU A 169 0.15 2.63 17.54
C LEU A 169 -1.27 3.17 17.69
N GLU A 170 -1.42 4.37 18.23
CA GLU A 170 -2.71 5.02 18.46
C GLU A 170 -3.39 5.35 17.13
N VAL A 171 -2.67 5.91 16.15
CA VAL A 171 -3.28 6.25 14.87
C VAL A 171 -3.67 5.01 14.06
N LYS A 172 -2.88 3.93 14.12
CA LYS A 172 -3.23 2.65 13.47
C LYS A 172 -4.45 2.01 14.12
N GLU A 173 -4.56 2.10 15.45
CA GLU A 173 -5.75 1.66 16.17
C GLU A 173 -6.98 2.49 15.79
N ALA A 174 -6.83 3.81 15.65
CA ALA A 174 -7.92 4.67 15.19
C ALA A 174 -8.40 4.28 13.78
N VAL A 175 -7.49 3.90 12.87
CA VAL A 175 -7.86 3.36 11.55
C VAL A 175 -8.61 2.03 11.69
N ARG A 176 -8.12 1.09 12.52
CA ARG A 176 -8.78 -0.21 12.76
C ARG A 176 -10.20 -0.06 13.30
N GLN A 177 -10.45 0.94 14.13
CA GLN A 177 -11.76 1.20 14.72
C GLN A 177 -12.69 1.99 13.79
N SER A 178 -12.17 2.54 12.69
CA SER A 178 -12.96 3.27 11.70
C SER A 178 -13.73 2.31 10.78
N SER A 179 -14.77 2.83 10.11
CA SER A 179 -15.48 2.11 9.06
C SER A 179 -14.80 2.21 7.68
N LEU A 180 -13.64 2.86 7.58
CA LEU A 180 -12.93 3.04 6.32
C LEU A 180 -12.25 1.73 5.88
N PRO A 181 -12.47 1.25 4.66
CA PRO A 181 -11.71 0.14 4.08
C PRO A 181 -10.21 0.39 4.18
N SER A 182 -9.52 -0.49 4.89
CA SER A 182 -8.13 -0.24 5.26
C SER A 182 -7.25 -1.48 5.23
N ILE A 183 -6.02 -1.28 4.74
CA ILE A 183 -4.91 -2.19 4.99
C ILE A 183 -3.99 -1.49 5.98
N VAL A 184 -3.83 -2.08 7.15
CA VAL A 184 -3.07 -1.54 8.28
C VAL A 184 -2.15 -2.63 8.80
N ASN A 185 -1.03 -2.27 9.42
CA ASN A 185 -0.19 -3.27 10.06
C ASN A 185 -0.03 -2.99 11.57
N ALA A 186 -0.15 -4.02 12.40
CA ALA A 186 0.08 -3.92 13.84
C ALA A 186 1.54 -3.54 14.18
N GLY A 187 1.71 -2.90 15.33
CA GLY A 187 3.02 -2.51 15.85
C GLY A 187 3.65 -1.29 15.14
N TYR A 188 4.95 -1.11 15.38
CA TYR A 188 5.74 0.05 14.92
C TYR A 188 6.28 -0.07 13.49
N LYS A 189 6.22 -1.27 12.89
CA LYS A 189 6.70 -1.53 11.53
C LYS A 189 5.81 -0.84 10.51
N GLY A 190 6.27 -0.68 9.28
CA GLY A 190 5.54 0.02 8.22
C GLY A 190 6.52 0.59 7.20
N GLY A 191 6.15 1.71 6.59
CA GLY A 191 7.03 2.52 5.76
C GLY A 191 6.50 2.72 4.34
N ALA A 192 7.04 3.73 3.68
CA ALA A 192 6.79 4.00 2.26
C ALA A 192 7.11 2.78 1.37
N THR A 193 8.15 2.01 1.69
CA THR A 193 8.49 0.78 0.94
C THR A 193 7.43 -0.31 1.10
N LEU A 194 6.77 -0.39 2.26
CA LEU A 194 5.67 -1.33 2.49
C LEU A 194 4.42 -0.90 1.73
N VAL A 195 4.10 0.39 1.71
CA VAL A 195 3.03 0.96 0.85
C VAL A 195 3.25 0.58 -0.62
N VAL A 196 4.47 0.76 -1.11
CA VAL A 196 4.86 0.38 -2.48
C VAL A 196 4.69 -1.12 -2.71
N ALA A 197 5.10 -1.96 -1.76
CA ALA A 197 4.97 -3.41 -1.85
C ALA A 197 3.50 -3.84 -1.97
N VAL A 198 2.63 -3.32 -1.11
CA VAL A 198 1.19 -3.62 -1.10
C VAL A 198 0.55 -3.20 -2.42
N LEU A 199 0.71 -1.93 -2.83
CA LEU A 199 0.07 -1.45 -4.05
C LEU A 199 0.60 -2.16 -5.30
N ASN A 200 1.91 -2.39 -5.41
CA ASN A 200 2.46 -3.11 -6.56
C ASN A 200 1.95 -4.56 -6.60
N ALA A 201 1.80 -5.24 -5.46
CA ALA A 201 1.20 -6.57 -5.42
C ALA A 201 -0.25 -6.55 -5.95
N ILE A 202 -1.07 -5.59 -5.50
CA ILE A 202 -2.45 -5.43 -5.99
C ILE A 202 -2.44 -5.14 -7.48
N LEU A 203 -1.60 -4.21 -7.96
CA LEU A 203 -1.52 -3.85 -9.38
C LEU A 203 -1.11 -5.03 -10.26
N TYR A 204 -0.14 -5.84 -9.84
CA TYR A 204 0.33 -6.99 -10.63
C TYR A 204 -0.68 -8.13 -10.64
N GLN A 205 -1.48 -8.27 -9.58
CA GLN A 205 -2.50 -9.31 -9.49
C GLN A 205 -3.83 -8.89 -10.15
N ALA A 206 -4.19 -7.61 -10.08
CA ALA A 206 -5.33 -7.01 -10.77
C ALA A 206 -5.08 -6.86 -12.27
N GLY A 207 -3.80 -6.67 -12.63
CA GLY A 207 -3.35 -6.45 -13.99
C GLY A 207 -3.38 -7.71 -14.83
N GLN A 208 -4.44 -7.84 -15.63
CA GLN A 208 -4.44 -8.44 -16.98
C GLN A 208 -3.55 -7.63 -17.97
N VAL A 209 -2.46 -7.03 -17.50
CA VAL A 209 -1.62 -6.11 -18.27
C VAL A 209 -0.23 -6.70 -18.33
N GLU A 210 0.04 -7.43 -19.41
CA GLU A 210 1.40 -7.80 -19.78
C GLU A 210 2.22 -6.51 -19.94
N THR A 211 3.26 -6.37 -19.12
CA THR A 211 4.31 -5.39 -19.36
C THR A 211 5.39 -6.07 -20.21
N GLU A 212 5.65 -5.51 -21.39
CA GLU A 212 6.56 -6.06 -22.41
C GLU A 212 7.98 -6.35 -21.89
N ASP A 213 8.38 -5.66 -20.81
CA ASP A 213 9.76 -5.64 -20.34
C ASP A 213 10.12 -6.79 -19.38
N TYR A 214 9.13 -7.33 -18.64
CA TYR A 214 9.37 -8.22 -17.50
C TYR A 214 8.08 -8.85 -16.94
N VAL A 215 8.08 -10.16 -16.67
CA VAL A 215 6.99 -10.85 -15.95
C VAL A 215 7.23 -10.74 -14.44
N ARG A 216 6.39 -9.96 -13.75
CA ARG A 216 6.39 -9.84 -12.29
C ARG A 216 5.74 -11.06 -11.64
N TYR A 217 6.20 -11.43 -10.44
CA TYR A 217 5.54 -12.47 -9.66
C TYR A 217 4.06 -12.14 -9.40
N SER A 218 3.18 -13.03 -9.85
CA SER A 218 1.78 -13.17 -9.46
C SER A 218 1.54 -14.59 -8.93
N THR A 219 0.61 -14.75 -7.99
CA THR A 219 0.26 -16.07 -7.43
C THR A 219 -0.37 -16.98 -8.47
N LYS A 220 -1.15 -16.44 -9.42
CA LYS A 220 -1.81 -17.21 -10.49
C LYS A 220 -0.83 -17.87 -11.48
N GLN A 221 0.24 -17.17 -11.86
CA GLN A 221 1.17 -17.66 -12.90
C GLN A 221 2.34 -18.49 -12.34
N ASN A 222 2.56 -18.47 -11.02
CA ASN A 222 3.73 -19.09 -10.39
C ASN A 222 3.39 -20.20 -9.41
N GLN A 223 2.33 -20.97 -9.68
CA GLN A 223 1.94 -22.14 -8.88
C GLN A 223 2.90 -23.35 -9.02
N GLU A 224 4.04 -23.21 -9.71
CA GLU A 224 5.07 -24.25 -9.92
C GLU A 224 6.42 -23.94 -9.24
#